data_AF-A0A7X7C6S1-F1
#
_entry.id   AF-A0A7X7C6S1-F1
#
_cell.length_a   1.000
_cell.length_b   1.000
_cell.length_c   1.000
_cell.angle_alpha   90.00
_cell.angle_beta   90.00
_cell.angle_gamma   90.00
#
_symmetry.space_group_name_H-M   'P 1'
#
loop_
_entity.id
_entity.type
_entity.pdbx_description
1 polymer ?
#
loop_
_entity_poly.entity_id
_entity_poly.type
_entity_poly.pdbx_seq_one_letter_code
_entity_poly.pdbx_strand_id
1 'polypeptide(L)'
;SAKKLFMANSVYSWEPLLARRTMPSDDGNLSFDEAYYLDVNSVWEIELRGQTARYWKYRPSRAGYLVIYTRREDFQGIDTVATVYLYDEDEDEYYFIAYNDDVRGHGYEYTDYYNFYCSFFAERNRTYYFEINTYWDETDTTSLYLIEDNYFDSDYSSLVKREDCVDSGRKIHFTNSTSYETDILAGAAEWNKLSYVQILPDTSSTINDLNITQLNFGDNNVIATTSSGSTWRILINTYYFNIMNSIEKKKTVMHEFGHCLGFTEFKGTGYSESYDNVMVPGRRELERLGPADVAVYRLRWG
;
A
#
# COMPACT_ATOMS: atom_id res chain seq x y z
N SER A 1 17.45 -42.90 13.16
CA SER A 1 16.26 -42.30 13.79
C SER A 1 16.35 -40.80 13.60
N ALA A 2 15.72 -40.27 12.53
CA ALA A 2 15.72 -38.86 12.21
C ALA A 2 14.29 -38.50 11.82
N LYS A 3 13.51 -37.99 12.78
CA LYS A 3 12.22 -37.37 12.51
C LYS A 3 12.50 -35.98 11.94
N LYS A 4 12.31 -35.81 10.64
CA LYS A 4 12.12 -34.49 10.01
C LYS A 4 10.83 -33.91 10.58
N LEU A 5 10.98 -32.86 11.40
CA LEU A 5 9.90 -32.00 11.80
C LEU A 5 9.52 -31.16 10.56
N PHE A 6 8.39 -31.46 9.94
CA PHE A 6 7.74 -30.51 9.05
C PHE A 6 7.29 -29.33 9.91
N MET A 7 8.00 -28.20 9.84
CA MET A 7 7.43 -26.94 10.28
C MET A 7 6.41 -26.53 9.23
N ALA A 8 5.14 -26.62 9.57
CA ALA A 8 4.09 -25.91 8.87
C ALA A 8 4.35 -24.42 9.10
N ASN A 9 4.95 -23.74 8.11
CA ASN A 9 4.83 -22.30 8.00
C ASN A 9 3.37 -22.01 7.70
N SER A 10 2.57 -21.71 8.73
CA SER A 10 1.31 -21.00 8.51
C SER A 10 1.69 -19.60 8.05
N VAL A 11 1.83 -19.44 6.73
CA VAL A 11 1.84 -18.15 6.07
C VAL A 11 0.57 -17.45 6.53
N TYR A 12 0.71 -16.35 7.28
CA TYR A 12 -0.39 -15.43 7.51
C TYR A 12 -0.72 -14.81 6.14
N SER A 13 -1.56 -15.48 5.34
CA SER A 13 -2.10 -14.87 4.13
C SER A 13 -3.03 -13.75 4.58
N TRP A 14 -2.62 -12.52 4.30
CA TRP A 14 -3.47 -11.35 4.44
C TRP A 14 -4.60 -11.50 3.43
N GLU A 15 -5.72 -12.07 3.85
CA GLU A 15 -6.95 -12.03 3.07
C GLU A 15 -7.88 -11.02 3.76
N PRO A 16 -8.03 -9.80 3.21
CA PRO A 16 -9.16 -8.99 3.58
C PRO A 16 -10.43 -9.83 3.37
N LEU A 17 -11.49 -9.59 4.14
CA LEU A 17 -12.80 -10.18 3.84
C LEU A 17 -13.33 -9.53 2.55
N LEU A 18 -12.91 -10.06 1.41
CA LEU A 18 -13.26 -9.56 0.08
C LEU A 18 -14.64 -10.11 -0.29
N ALA A 19 -15.50 -9.26 -0.87
CA ALA A 19 -16.76 -9.72 -1.43
C ALA A 19 -16.49 -10.55 -2.69
N ARG A 20 -16.94 -11.81 -2.72
CA ARG A 20 -16.90 -12.65 -3.94
C ARG A 20 -18.01 -12.23 -4.89
N ARG A 21 -17.66 -12.08 -6.17
CA ARG A 21 -18.61 -11.80 -7.24
C ARG A 21 -18.45 -12.83 -8.37
N THR A 22 -19.59 -13.27 -8.90
CA THR A 22 -19.65 -14.15 -10.06
C THR A 22 -19.93 -13.32 -11.30
N MET A 23 -19.19 -13.58 -12.37
CA MET A 23 -19.38 -12.90 -13.66
C MET A 23 -20.72 -13.30 -14.32
N PRO A 24 -21.34 -12.41 -15.09
CA PRO A 24 -22.34 -12.79 -16.07
C PRO A 24 -21.75 -13.80 -17.06
N SER A 25 -22.50 -14.84 -17.42
CA SER A 25 -22.10 -15.78 -18.46
C SER A 25 -22.22 -15.10 -19.82
N ASP A 26 -21.18 -14.44 -20.29
CA ASP A 26 -21.15 -13.83 -21.63
C ASP A 26 -20.25 -14.61 -22.59
N ASP A 27 -20.77 -14.83 -23.79
CA ASP A 27 -20.25 -15.74 -24.82
C ASP A 27 -19.28 -15.04 -25.79
N GLY A 28 -19.15 -13.71 -25.69
CA GLY A 28 -18.61 -12.86 -26.76
C GLY A 28 -17.23 -12.23 -26.50
N ASN A 29 -16.57 -11.82 -27.60
CA ASN A 29 -15.43 -10.90 -27.59
C ASN A 29 -15.92 -9.50 -27.22
N LEU A 30 -15.76 -9.12 -25.95
CA LEU A 30 -16.04 -7.74 -25.51
C LEU A 30 -15.01 -6.78 -26.13
N SER A 31 -15.41 -5.54 -26.39
CA SER A 31 -14.49 -4.44 -26.64
C SER A 31 -14.03 -3.79 -25.32
N PHE A 32 -13.03 -2.90 -25.36
CA PHE A 32 -12.65 -2.11 -24.17
C PHE A 32 -13.85 -1.30 -23.62
N ASP A 33 -14.67 -0.73 -24.50
CA ASP A 33 -15.86 0.04 -24.10
C ASP A 33 -16.84 -0.82 -23.26
N GLU A 34 -16.90 -2.11 -23.56
CA GLU A 34 -17.76 -3.11 -22.89
C GLU A 34 -17.07 -3.82 -21.72
N ALA A 35 -15.82 -3.46 -21.39
CA ALA A 35 -15.06 -4.05 -20.30
C ALA A 35 -15.78 -3.89 -18.94
N TYR A 36 -15.70 -4.91 -18.09
CA TYR A 36 -16.36 -4.88 -16.77
C TYR A 36 -15.57 -4.02 -15.78
N TYR A 37 -16.29 -3.23 -14.98
CA TYR A 37 -15.67 -2.49 -13.89
C TYR A 37 -15.29 -3.43 -12.74
N LEU A 38 -13.99 -3.46 -12.43
CA LEU A 38 -13.49 -4.09 -11.22
C LEU A 38 -13.67 -3.16 -10.04
N ASP A 39 -13.94 -3.76 -8.88
CA ASP A 39 -13.87 -3.07 -7.60
C ASP A 39 -12.55 -3.46 -6.92
N VAL A 40 -11.76 -2.47 -6.51
CA VAL A 40 -10.59 -2.69 -5.66
C VAL A 40 -11.01 -3.36 -4.37
N ASN A 41 -10.19 -4.30 -3.89
CA ASN A 41 -10.50 -5.16 -2.74
C ASN A 41 -11.79 -5.97 -2.96
N SER A 42 -11.98 -6.52 -4.16
CA SER A 42 -12.96 -7.56 -4.44
C SER A 42 -12.29 -8.76 -5.11
N VAL A 43 -12.92 -9.94 -4.98
CA VAL A 43 -12.53 -11.15 -5.70
C VAL A 43 -13.59 -11.45 -6.74
N TRP A 44 -13.12 -11.69 -7.96
CA TRP A 44 -13.97 -12.04 -9.09
C TRP A 44 -13.65 -13.45 -9.53
N GLU A 45 -14.64 -14.34 -9.48
CA GLU A 45 -14.52 -15.64 -10.13
C GLU A 45 -14.71 -15.43 -11.64
N ILE A 46 -13.66 -15.72 -12.40
CA ILE A 46 -13.61 -15.51 -13.84
C ILE A 46 -13.41 -16.85 -14.56
N GLU A 47 -14.08 -16.99 -15.70
CA GLU A 47 -13.84 -18.08 -16.65
C GLU A 47 -12.90 -17.57 -17.74
N LEU A 48 -11.71 -18.15 -17.80
CA LEU A 48 -10.74 -17.95 -18.86
C LEU A 48 -11.03 -18.95 -19.97
N ARG A 49 -11.17 -18.48 -21.21
CA ARG A 49 -11.46 -19.33 -22.38
C ARG A 49 -10.33 -19.25 -23.40
N GLY A 50 -10.00 -20.40 -23.98
CA GLY A 50 -8.95 -20.57 -24.98
C GLY A 50 -8.92 -19.46 -26.02
N GLN A 51 -7.79 -18.76 -26.11
CA GLN A 51 -7.52 -17.71 -27.12
C GLN A 51 -8.57 -16.60 -27.22
N THR A 52 -9.39 -16.41 -26.18
CA THR A 52 -10.45 -15.40 -26.17
C THR A 52 -10.13 -14.35 -25.12
N ALA A 53 -9.78 -13.14 -25.58
CA ALA A 53 -9.50 -12.01 -24.71
C ALA A 53 -10.72 -11.65 -23.87
N ARG A 54 -10.46 -11.34 -22.59
CA ARG A 54 -11.44 -10.81 -21.66
C ARG A 54 -10.95 -9.46 -21.14
N TYR A 55 -11.87 -8.52 -21.05
CA TYR A 55 -11.54 -7.13 -20.75
C TYR A 55 -12.19 -6.67 -19.46
N TRP A 56 -11.38 -6.03 -18.62
CA TRP A 56 -11.81 -5.35 -17.41
C TRP A 56 -11.30 -3.93 -17.41
N LYS A 57 -11.93 -3.08 -16.61
CA LYS A 57 -11.45 -1.73 -16.37
C LYS A 57 -11.56 -1.32 -14.92
N TYR A 58 -10.68 -0.42 -14.53
CA TYR A 58 -10.72 0.20 -13.22
C TYR A 58 -10.40 1.68 -13.34
N ARG A 59 -11.18 2.50 -12.63
CA ARG A 59 -10.92 3.92 -12.50
C ARG A 59 -10.56 4.21 -11.05
N PRO A 60 -9.29 4.44 -10.70
CA PRO A 60 -8.90 4.73 -9.34
C PRO A 60 -9.56 6.03 -8.88
N SER A 61 -10.21 5.98 -7.73
CA SER A 61 -10.65 7.20 -7.05
C SER A 61 -9.47 8.04 -6.55
N ARG A 62 -8.26 7.48 -6.58
CA ARG A 62 -7.03 8.01 -6.01
C ARG A 62 -5.79 7.42 -6.69
N ALA A 63 -4.68 8.16 -6.72
CA ALA A 63 -3.43 7.62 -7.26
C ALA A 63 -2.79 6.62 -6.29
N GLY A 64 -2.10 5.60 -6.81
CA GLY A 64 -1.44 4.57 -6.01
C GLY A 64 -0.95 3.40 -6.86
N TYR A 65 -0.16 2.51 -6.26
CA TYR A 65 0.16 1.25 -6.91
C TYR A 65 -1.05 0.31 -6.79
N LEU A 66 -1.34 -0.35 -7.90
CA LEU A 66 -2.35 -1.38 -7.98
C LEU A 66 -1.66 -2.66 -8.39
N VAL A 67 -2.15 -3.77 -7.86
CA VAL A 67 -1.84 -5.08 -8.39
C VAL A 67 -3.11 -5.75 -8.85
N ILE A 68 -3.04 -6.27 -10.06
CA ILE A 68 -3.96 -7.26 -10.56
C ILE A 68 -3.25 -8.62 -10.61
N TYR A 69 -3.86 -9.64 -10.05
CA TYR A 69 -3.29 -10.99 -10.01
C TYR A 69 -4.38 -12.05 -10.01
N THR A 70 -4.01 -13.28 -10.38
CA THR A 70 -4.88 -14.44 -10.23
C THR A 70 -4.38 -15.38 -9.14
N ARG A 71 -5.31 -16.04 -8.47
CA ARG A 71 -5.01 -17.13 -7.54
C ARG A 71 -5.97 -18.29 -7.76
N ARG A 72 -5.43 -19.50 -7.58
CA ARG A 72 -6.18 -20.76 -7.66
C ARG A 72 -6.16 -21.43 -6.29
N GLU A 73 -7.34 -21.71 -5.75
CA GLU A 73 -7.47 -22.39 -4.45
C GLU A 73 -7.27 -23.92 -4.57
N ASP A 74 -7.39 -24.50 -5.78
CA ASP A 74 -7.54 -25.94 -6.01
C ASP A 74 -6.72 -26.51 -7.18
N PHE A 75 -5.44 -26.15 -7.30
CA PHE A 75 -4.57 -26.58 -8.41
C PHE A 75 -4.57 -28.11 -8.65
N GLN A 76 -5.13 -28.55 -9.78
CA GLN A 76 -5.14 -29.96 -10.23
C GLN A 76 -4.25 -30.23 -11.48
N GLY A 77 -3.33 -29.32 -11.83
CA GLY A 77 -2.23 -29.63 -12.76
C GLY A 77 -2.46 -29.31 -14.24
N ILE A 78 -3.37 -28.39 -14.58
CA ILE A 78 -3.44 -27.80 -15.93
C ILE A 78 -2.92 -26.37 -15.87
N ASP A 79 -1.84 -26.11 -16.63
CA ASP A 79 -1.11 -24.86 -16.71
C ASP A 79 -1.83 -23.86 -17.64
N THR A 80 -2.98 -23.35 -17.20
CA THR A 80 -3.63 -22.23 -17.91
C THR A 80 -2.83 -20.95 -17.65
N VAL A 81 -1.77 -20.75 -18.43
CA VAL A 81 -0.97 -19.51 -18.35
C VAL A 81 -1.81 -18.37 -18.93
N ALA A 82 -2.05 -17.37 -18.09
CA ALA A 82 -2.74 -16.17 -18.49
C ALA A 82 -1.74 -15.01 -18.65
N THR A 83 -1.86 -14.25 -19.74
CA THR A 83 -1.13 -12.99 -19.92
C THR A 83 -2.07 -11.84 -19.61
N VAL A 84 -1.56 -10.81 -18.92
CA VAL A 84 -2.27 -9.55 -18.76
C VAL A 84 -1.58 -8.44 -19.50
N TYR A 85 -2.34 -7.73 -20.31
CA TYR A 85 -1.94 -6.48 -20.94
C TYR A 85 -2.68 -5.34 -20.26
N LEU A 86 -1.94 -4.29 -19.91
CA LEU A 86 -2.43 -3.11 -19.23
C LEU A 86 -2.40 -1.92 -20.18
N TYR A 87 -3.51 -1.20 -20.26
CA TYR A 87 -3.65 0.00 -21.08
C TYR A 87 -4.13 1.20 -20.26
N ASP A 88 -3.63 2.39 -20.57
CA ASP A 88 -4.14 3.69 -20.11
C ASP A 88 -5.07 4.28 -21.17
N GLU A 89 -6.12 4.97 -20.77
CA GLU A 89 -6.99 5.73 -21.67
C GLU A 89 -6.66 7.22 -21.58
N ASP A 90 -6.25 7.79 -22.71
CA ASP A 90 -5.98 9.22 -22.86
C ASP A 90 -6.59 9.73 -24.16
N GLU A 91 -7.41 10.79 -24.08
CA GLU A 91 -8.06 11.45 -25.22
C GLU A 91 -8.65 10.50 -26.30
N ASP A 92 -9.38 9.46 -25.87
CA ASP A 92 -10.03 8.43 -26.72
C ASP A 92 -9.07 7.41 -27.37
N GLU A 93 -7.80 7.37 -26.96
CA GLU A 93 -6.82 6.35 -27.37
C GLU A 93 -6.39 5.44 -26.21
N TYR A 94 -6.08 4.19 -26.53
CA TYR A 94 -5.60 3.18 -25.59
C TYR A 94 -4.08 3.01 -25.71
N TYR A 95 -3.35 3.38 -24.67
CA TYR A 95 -1.89 3.31 -24.61
C TYR A 95 -1.43 2.10 -23.83
N PHE A 96 -0.70 1.19 -24.47
CA PHE A 96 -0.10 0.04 -23.81
C PHE A 96 0.95 0.50 -22.77
N ILE A 97 0.76 0.08 -21.51
CA ILE A 97 1.64 0.44 -20.38
C ILE A 97 2.60 -0.70 -20.07
N ALA A 98 2.06 -1.91 -19.90
CA ALA A 98 2.81 -3.05 -19.39
C ALA A 98 2.12 -4.37 -19.78
N TYR A 99 2.89 -5.45 -19.77
CA TYR A 99 2.34 -6.80 -19.78
C TYR A 99 3.03 -7.67 -18.74
N ASN A 100 2.36 -8.73 -18.28
CA ASN A 100 3.03 -9.81 -17.59
C ASN A 100 2.49 -11.18 -18.02
N ASP A 101 3.40 -12.13 -18.23
CA ASP A 101 3.15 -13.50 -18.67
C ASP A 101 3.48 -14.56 -17.60
N ASP A 102 4.21 -14.20 -16.54
CA ASP A 102 4.61 -15.13 -15.48
C ASP A 102 4.89 -14.40 -14.15
N VAL A 103 4.67 -15.07 -13.03
CA VAL A 103 4.93 -14.47 -11.71
C VAL A 103 6.43 -14.42 -11.44
N ARG A 104 6.91 -13.24 -11.04
CA ARG A 104 8.30 -13.03 -10.63
C ARG A 104 8.35 -12.12 -9.39
N GLY A 105 9.42 -12.29 -8.60
CA GLY A 105 9.73 -11.40 -7.48
C GLY A 105 8.58 -11.31 -6.45
N HIS A 106 8.13 -10.08 -6.17
CA HIS A 106 7.06 -9.80 -5.20
C HIS A 106 5.73 -10.50 -5.52
N GLY A 107 5.50 -10.85 -6.79
CA GLY A 107 4.29 -11.58 -7.17
C GLY A 107 4.13 -12.94 -6.49
N TYR A 108 5.23 -13.59 -6.09
CA TYR A 108 5.18 -14.86 -5.36
C TYR A 108 4.56 -14.74 -3.95
N GLU A 109 4.38 -13.52 -3.42
CA GLU A 109 3.65 -13.29 -2.18
C GLU A 109 2.13 -13.33 -2.36
N TYR A 110 1.64 -13.09 -3.59
CA TYR A 110 0.22 -13.01 -3.92
C TYR A 110 -0.32 -14.25 -4.59
N THR A 111 0.53 -14.93 -5.36
CA THR A 111 0.10 -16.03 -6.23
C THR A 111 0.81 -17.31 -5.85
N ASP A 112 0.08 -18.41 -5.96
CA ASP A 112 0.64 -19.76 -5.93
C ASP A 112 0.76 -20.27 -7.38
N TYR A 113 1.89 -20.88 -7.78
CA TYR A 113 2.11 -21.51 -9.11
C TYR A 113 2.08 -20.56 -10.33
N TYR A 114 1.94 -21.11 -11.55
CA TYR A 114 1.83 -20.37 -12.82
C TYR A 114 0.52 -19.59 -12.87
N ASN A 115 0.60 -18.32 -12.50
CA ASN A 115 -0.44 -17.30 -12.56
C ASN A 115 0.18 -16.03 -13.15
N PHE A 116 -0.58 -14.93 -13.22
CA PHE A 116 0.02 -13.63 -13.49
C PHE A 116 -0.03 -12.74 -12.25
N TYR A 117 0.90 -11.79 -12.23
CA TYR A 117 0.97 -10.69 -11.27
C TYR A 117 1.37 -9.43 -12.01
N CYS A 118 0.52 -8.41 -12.10
CA CYS A 118 0.87 -7.15 -12.74
C CYS A 118 0.73 -6.02 -11.72
N SER A 119 1.86 -5.38 -11.40
CA SER A 119 1.93 -4.20 -10.54
C SER A 119 2.18 -2.96 -11.38
N PHE A 120 1.44 -1.89 -11.12
CA PHE A 120 1.59 -0.64 -11.85
C PHE A 120 1.13 0.56 -11.01
N PHE A 121 1.69 1.72 -11.29
CA PHE A 121 1.20 2.98 -10.72
C PHE A 121 -0.01 3.46 -11.51
N ALA A 122 -1.12 3.65 -10.82
CA ALA A 122 -2.36 4.14 -11.38
C ALA A 122 -2.62 5.58 -10.92
N GLU A 123 -2.85 6.50 -11.84
CA GLU A 123 -3.20 7.89 -11.57
C GLU A 123 -4.67 8.03 -11.18
N ARG A 124 -4.95 9.04 -10.36
CA ARG A 124 -6.32 9.35 -9.94
C ARG A 124 -7.18 9.71 -11.15
N ASN A 125 -8.40 9.17 -11.20
CA ASN A 125 -9.42 9.44 -12.21
C ASN A 125 -9.02 9.07 -13.65
N ARG A 126 -7.94 8.32 -13.88
CA ARG A 126 -7.65 7.69 -15.16
C ARG A 126 -8.27 6.29 -15.25
N THR A 127 -8.68 5.86 -16.44
CA THR A 127 -9.25 4.53 -16.62
C THR A 127 -8.16 3.59 -17.11
N TYR A 128 -7.93 2.52 -16.36
CA TYR A 128 -6.99 1.47 -16.74
C TYR A 128 -7.76 0.27 -17.23
N TYR A 129 -7.33 -0.29 -18.36
CA TYR A 129 -7.94 -1.46 -18.97
C TYR A 129 -7.00 -2.66 -18.86
N PHE A 130 -7.58 -3.81 -18.52
CA PHE A 130 -6.88 -5.08 -18.38
C PHE A 130 -7.42 -6.04 -19.43
N GLU A 131 -6.56 -6.51 -20.30
CA GLU A 131 -6.85 -7.58 -21.24
C GLU A 131 -6.19 -8.85 -20.72
N ILE A 132 -6.99 -9.86 -20.37
CA ILE A 132 -6.49 -11.16 -19.89
C ILE A 132 -6.73 -12.20 -20.98
N ASN A 133 -5.66 -12.88 -21.39
CA ASN A 133 -5.66 -13.90 -22.44
C ASN A 133 -5.09 -15.21 -21.89
N THR A 134 -5.58 -16.36 -22.37
CA THR A 134 -4.90 -17.65 -22.16
C THR A 134 -3.96 -17.96 -23.31
N TYR A 135 -2.81 -18.57 -23.02
CA TYR A 135 -1.86 -19.01 -24.05
C TYR A 135 -2.40 -20.18 -24.88
N TRP A 136 -3.08 -21.11 -24.23
CA TRP A 136 -3.51 -22.37 -24.81
C TRP A 136 -5.01 -22.37 -25.06
N ASP A 137 -5.47 -23.25 -25.95
CA ASP A 137 -6.89 -23.48 -26.23
C ASP A 137 -7.55 -24.29 -25.10
N GLU A 138 -7.48 -23.76 -23.90
CA GLU A 138 -7.96 -24.36 -22.66
C GLU A 138 -8.95 -23.43 -21.99
N THR A 139 -9.99 -24.01 -21.39
CA THR A 139 -11.01 -23.28 -20.62
C THR A 139 -10.87 -23.63 -19.16
N ASP A 140 -10.90 -22.62 -18.31
CA ASP A 140 -10.57 -22.75 -16.90
C ASP A 140 -11.23 -21.66 -16.05
N THR A 141 -11.34 -21.88 -14.75
CA THR A 141 -11.84 -20.90 -13.78
C THR A 141 -10.77 -20.51 -12.80
N THR A 142 -10.67 -19.21 -12.51
CA THR A 142 -9.71 -18.68 -11.53
C THR A 142 -10.32 -17.50 -10.77
N SER A 143 -9.69 -17.11 -9.66
CA SER A 143 -10.04 -15.92 -8.91
C SER A 143 -9.15 -14.77 -9.33
N LEU A 144 -9.75 -13.69 -9.83
CA LEU A 144 -9.10 -12.43 -10.17
C LEU A 144 -9.21 -11.45 -9.00
N TYR A 145 -8.06 -10.90 -8.63
CA TYR A 145 -7.91 -9.94 -7.56
C TYR A 145 -7.42 -8.63 -8.14
N LEU A 146 -8.05 -7.53 -7.74
CA LEU A 146 -7.51 -6.18 -7.92
C LEU A 146 -7.39 -5.56 -6.53
N ILE A 147 -6.16 -5.29 -6.12
CA ILE A 147 -5.87 -4.69 -4.83
C ILE A 147 -5.05 -3.43 -5.03
N GLU A 148 -5.10 -2.57 -4.03
CA GLU A 148 -4.06 -1.56 -3.87
C GLU A 148 -2.85 -2.25 -3.27
N ASP A 149 -1.85 -2.45 -4.09
CA ASP A 149 -0.55 -2.90 -3.62
C ASP A 149 0.28 -1.67 -3.35
N ASN A 150 0.93 -1.60 -2.20
CA ASN A 150 1.81 -0.49 -1.89
C ASN A 150 3.27 -0.92 -2.04
N TYR A 151 3.55 -1.72 -3.07
CA TYR A 151 4.88 -2.17 -3.41
C TYR A 151 5.41 -1.43 -4.64
N PHE A 152 6.65 -0.96 -4.54
CA PHE A 152 7.42 -0.43 -5.66
C PHE A 152 8.81 -1.02 -5.54
N ASP A 153 9.29 -1.67 -6.60
CA ASP A 153 10.62 -2.30 -6.63
C ASP A 153 11.71 -1.22 -6.70
N SER A 154 12.13 -0.76 -5.53
CA SER A 154 13.19 0.21 -5.32
C SER A 154 13.97 -0.16 -4.07
N ASP A 155 15.27 0.10 -4.05
CA ASP A 155 16.08 -0.13 -2.85
C ASP A 155 15.73 0.91 -1.77
N TYR A 156 14.79 0.54 -0.90
CA TYR A 156 14.34 1.32 0.23
C TYR A 156 15.19 1.14 1.49
N SER A 157 16.27 0.35 1.44
CA SER A 157 17.11 0.10 2.62
C SER A 157 17.71 1.39 3.18
N SER A 158 18.02 2.35 2.32
CA SER A 158 18.50 3.68 2.70
C SER A 158 17.46 4.56 3.40
N LEU A 159 16.17 4.21 3.29
CA LEU A 159 15.08 4.95 3.92
C LEU A 159 14.75 4.47 5.34
N VAL A 160 15.34 3.35 5.76
CA VAL A 160 15.15 2.74 7.07
C VAL A 160 16.36 3.04 7.96
N LYS A 161 16.08 3.52 9.18
CA LYS A 161 17.07 3.77 10.23
C LYS A 161 17.05 2.65 11.25
N ARG A 162 18.16 2.52 11.99
CA ARG A 162 18.26 1.56 13.08
C ARG A 162 17.47 2.02 14.30
N GLU A 163 17.50 3.32 14.58
CA GLU A 163 16.84 3.96 15.71
C GLU A 163 15.36 4.18 15.44
N ASP A 164 14.52 3.77 16.38
CA ASP A 164 13.08 3.97 16.36
C ASP A 164 12.52 4.07 17.80
N CYS A 165 11.24 4.41 17.89
CA CYS A 165 10.47 4.57 19.11
C CYS A 165 9.66 3.31 19.47
N VAL A 166 9.79 2.23 18.69
CA VAL A 166 8.93 1.04 18.81
C VAL A 166 9.46 0.14 19.90
N ASP A 167 8.62 -0.16 20.88
CA ASP A 167 8.96 -1.09 21.96
C ASP A 167 8.99 -2.56 21.49
N SER A 168 9.45 -3.45 22.37
CA SER A 168 9.50 -4.89 22.07
C SER A 168 8.12 -5.54 21.85
N GLY A 169 7.04 -4.88 22.28
CA GLY A 169 5.66 -5.29 22.05
C GLY A 169 5.09 -4.78 20.73
N ARG A 170 5.91 -4.15 19.88
CA ARG A 170 5.52 -3.47 18.64
C ARG A 170 4.53 -2.34 18.89
N LYS A 171 4.79 -1.52 19.89
CA LYS A 171 3.96 -0.37 20.24
C LYS A 171 4.78 0.91 20.37
N ILE A 172 4.09 2.03 20.19
CA ILE A 172 4.55 3.36 20.57
C ILE A 172 3.44 3.94 21.46
N HIS A 173 3.69 4.06 22.76
CA HIS A 173 2.82 4.80 23.67
C HIS A 173 3.29 6.25 23.76
N PHE A 174 2.37 7.20 23.53
CA PHE A 174 2.72 8.61 23.53
C PHE A 174 1.93 9.45 24.53
N THR A 175 2.62 10.37 25.17
CA THR A 175 2.02 11.46 25.96
C THR A 175 1.89 12.70 25.08
N ASN A 176 0.67 13.22 24.92
CA ASN A 176 0.40 14.45 24.19
C ASN A 176 0.20 15.63 25.16
N SER A 177 1.05 16.66 25.06
CA SER A 177 0.94 17.92 25.81
C SER A 177 0.63 19.12 24.91
N THR A 178 -0.02 18.88 23.77
CA THR A 178 -0.36 19.89 22.76
C THR A 178 -1.87 20.12 22.69
N SER A 179 -2.28 21.22 22.04
CA SER A 179 -3.69 21.48 21.72
C SER A 179 -4.18 20.76 20.45
N TYR A 180 -3.36 19.90 19.83
CA TYR A 180 -3.61 19.30 18.52
C TYR A 180 -3.97 17.80 18.60
N GLU A 181 -4.67 17.39 19.66
CA GLU A 181 -4.98 15.97 19.93
C GLU A 181 -5.69 15.27 18.77
N THR A 182 -6.68 15.93 18.16
CA THR A 182 -7.43 15.36 17.03
C THR A 182 -6.52 15.04 15.84
N ASP A 183 -5.61 15.95 15.49
CA ASP A 183 -4.66 15.76 14.38
C ASP A 183 -3.64 14.65 14.72
N ILE A 184 -3.21 14.59 15.98
CA ILE A 184 -2.29 13.56 16.50
C ILE A 184 -2.90 12.17 16.39
N LEU A 185 -4.11 11.99 16.91
CA LEU A 185 -4.83 10.71 16.85
C LEU A 185 -5.13 10.31 15.41
N ALA A 186 -5.50 11.26 14.55
CA ALA A 186 -5.74 11.00 13.14
C ALA A 186 -4.47 10.55 12.40
N GLY A 187 -3.31 11.14 12.70
CA GLY A 187 -2.03 10.71 12.12
C GLY A 187 -1.58 9.32 12.59
N ALA A 188 -1.74 9.03 13.90
CA ALA A 188 -1.47 7.70 14.46
C ALA A 188 -2.37 6.62 13.82
N ALA A 189 -3.65 6.94 13.63
CA ALA A 189 -4.62 6.01 13.05
C ALA A 189 -4.26 5.57 11.62
N GLU A 190 -3.61 6.41 10.81
CA GLU A 190 -3.20 6.02 9.45
C GLU A 190 -2.12 4.93 9.48
N TRP A 191 -1.11 5.06 10.33
CA TRP A 191 -0.09 4.02 10.52
C TRP A 191 -0.67 2.73 11.14
N ASN A 192 -1.61 2.87 12.08
CA ASN A 192 -2.25 1.72 12.73
C ASN A 192 -3.04 0.83 11.76
N LYS A 193 -3.49 1.34 10.60
CA LYS A 193 -4.14 0.52 9.57
C LYS A 193 -3.25 -0.62 9.07
N LEU A 194 -1.92 -0.45 9.12
CA LEU A 194 -0.95 -1.45 8.67
C LEU A 194 -0.71 -2.56 9.71
N SER A 195 -1.20 -2.39 10.95
CA SER A 195 -1.36 -3.44 11.98
C SER A 195 -0.10 -4.10 12.55
N TYR A 196 1.11 -3.90 12.02
CA TYR A 196 2.34 -4.49 12.57
C TYR A 196 2.84 -3.77 13.83
N VAL A 197 2.67 -2.45 13.91
CA VAL A 197 3.04 -1.58 15.04
C VAL A 197 1.82 -0.74 15.41
N GLN A 198 1.53 -0.65 16.72
CA GLN A 198 0.41 0.17 17.24
C GLN A 198 0.92 1.46 17.89
N ILE A 199 0.44 2.60 17.43
CA ILE A 199 0.69 3.93 18.00
C ILE A 199 -0.53 4.33 18.83
N LEU A 200 -0.35 4.44 20.14
CA LEU A 200 -1.45 4.57 21.11
C LEU A 200 -1.15 5.68 22.13
N PRO A 201 -2.17 6.35 22.69
CA PRO A 201 -1.97 7.22 23.83
C PRO A 201 -1.41 6.44 25.03
N ASP A 202 -0.53 7.10 25.79
CA ASP A 202 -0.02 6.58 27.04
C ASP A 202 -1.08 6.59 28.14
N THR A 203 -0.96 5.65 29.07
CA THR A 203 -1.85 5.42 30.21
C THR A 203 -1.01 5.16 31.46
N SER A 204 -1.61 5.18 32.65
CA SER A 204 -0.89 4.90 33.90
C SER A 204 -0.28 3.49 33.99
N SER A 205 -0.64 2.59 33.08
CA SER A 205 -0.18 1.20 33.03
C SER A 205 0.78 0.90 31.87
N THR A 206 1.13 1.90 31.07
CA THR A 206 2.03 1.75 29.91
C THR A 206 3.36 2.47 30.16
N ILE A 207 4.37 2.11 29.38
CA ILE A 207 5.66 2.81 29.39
C ILE A 207 5.60 3.83 28.27
N ASN A 208 5.76 5.10 28.62
CA ASN A 208 5.74 6.18 27.64
C ASN A 208 7.00 6.16 26.78
N ASP A 209 6.84 5.89 25.49
CA ASP A 209 7.92 5.84 24.50
C ASP A 209 8.20 7.22 23.89
N LEU A 210 7.15 8.05 23.76
CA LEU A 210 7.16 9.30 23.00
C LEU A 210 6.47 10.46 23.74
N ASN A 211 7.12 11.62 23.81
CA ASN A 211 6.53 12.87 24.24
C ASN A 211 6.21 13.78 23.06
N ILE A 212 4.96 14.19 22.90
CA ILE A 212 4.54 15.17 21.90
C ILE A 212 4.29 16.51 22.60
N THR A 213 5.05 17.52 22.22
CA THR A 213 5.04 18.85 22.86
C THR A 213 4.95 19.94 21.80
N GLN A 214 4.60 21.17 22.22
CA GLN A 214 4.50 22.31 21.31
C GLN A 214 5.26 23.52 21.86
N LEU A 215 5.87 24.30 20.99
CA LEU A 215 6.50 25.58 21.31
C LEU A 215 6.36 26.53 20.11
N ASN A 216 6.41 27.83 20.36
CA ASN A 216 6.51 28.81 19.28
C ASN A 216 7.98 29.14 19.02
N PHE A 217 8.51 28.76 17.85
CA PHE A 217 9.87 29.11 17.43
C PHE A 217 9.92 30.27 16.42
N GLY A 218 8.77 30.88 16.11
CA GLY A 218 8.64 31.80 14.99
C GLY A 218 8.80 31.11 13.63
N ASP A 219 9.04 31.95 12.61
CA ASP A 219 9.32 31.51 11.24
C ASP A 219 10.78 31.08 11.10
N ASN A 220 11.04 29.79 11.22
CA ASN A 220 12.39 29.20 11.15
C ASN A 220 12.51 28.06 10.12
N ASN A 221 11.51 27.91 9.26
CA ASN A 221 11.31 26.83 8.30
C ASN A 221 11.19 25.41 8.89
N VAL A 222 10.95 25.28 10.21
CA VAL A 222 10.73 24.01 10.88
C VAL A 222 9.31 23.94 11.42
N ILE A 223 8.48 23.08 10.82
CA ILE A 223 7.06 22.91 11.16
C ILE A 223 6.91 21.98 12.37
N ALA A 224 7.64 20.87 12.38
CA ALA A 224 7.78 19.97 13.50
C ALA A 224 9.15 19.28 13.42
N THR A 225 9.55 18.63 14.49
CA THR A 225 10.78 17.81 14.52
C THR A 225 10.60 16.62 15.45
N THR A 226 11.16 15.48 15.03
CA THR A 226 11.34 14.29 15.84
C THR A 226 12.80 14.15 16.27
N SER A 227 13.03 13.79 17.53
CA SER A 227 14.36 13.55 18.09
C SER A 227 14.36 12.39 19.05
N SER A 228 15.44 11.61 19.05
CA SER A 228 15.70 10.56 20.04
C SER A 228 16.32 11.14 21.32
N GLY A 229 16.13 10.44 22.44
CA GLY A 229 16.62 10.83 23.76
C GLY A 229 16.38 9.70 24.76
N SER A 230 16.33 10.00 26.06
CA SER A 230 15.88 9.02 27.07
C SER A 230 14.43 8.58 26.85
N THR A 231 13.63 9.48 26.29
CA THR A 231 12.29 9.25 25.74
C THR A 231 12.25 10.03 24.43
N TRP A 232 11.65 9.45 23.38
CA TRP A 232 11.53 10.16 22.11
C TRP A 232 10.71 11.43 22.27
N ARG A 233 10.92 12.38 21.37
CA ARG A 233 10.16 13.64 21.36
C ARG A 233 9.77 14.04 19.95
N ILE A 234 8.49 14.40 19.81
CA ILE A 234 7.99 15.26 18.72
C ILE A 234 7.77 16.66 19.29
N LEU A 235 8.25 17.66 18.57
CA LEU A 235 8.10 19.06 18.91
C LEU A 235 7.42 19.80 17.77
N ILE A 236 6.20 20.28 18.03
CA ILE A 236 5.36 20.99 17.07
C ILE A 236 5.60 22.50 17.18
N ASN A 237 5.88 23.16 16.06
CA ASN A 237 5.99 24.61 16.00
C ASN A 237 4.61 25.27 15.83
N THR A 238 4.13 25.93 16.88
CA THR A 238 2.81 26.56 16.88
C THR A 238 2.70 27.73 15.90
N TYR A 239 3.82 28.35 15.49
CA TYR A 239 3.82 29.40 14.47
C TYR A 239 3.18 28.91 13.16
N TYR A 240 3.54 27.71 12.70
CA TYR A 240 2.97 27.12 11.47
C TYR A 240 1.65 26.40 11.73
N PHE A 241 1.55 25.62 12.81
CA PHE A 241 0.33 24.87 13.10
C PHE A 241 -0.90 25.78 13.29
N ASN A 242 -0.74 27.03 13.76
CA ASN A 242 -1.88 27.93 13.91
C ASN A 242 -2.47 28.42 12.58
N ILE A 243 -1.71 28.37 11.48
CA ILE A 243 -2.17 28.80 10.15
C ILE A 243 -2.46 27.63 9.20
N MET A 244 -2.08 26.41 9.58
CA MET A 244 -2.34 25.19 8.81
C MET A 244 -3.77 24.69 9.00
N ASN A 245 -4.33 24.13 7.94
CA ASN A 245 -5.59 23.40 8.03
C ASN A 245 -5.40 22.00 8.67
N SER A 246 -6.49 21.31 8.98
CA SER A 246 -6.43 19.98 9.64
C SER A 246 -5.74 18.92 8.79
N ILE A 247 -5.84 19.00 7.46
CA ILE A 247 -5.22 18.03 6.55
C ILE A 247 -3.69 18.21 6.57
N GLU A 248 -3.21 19.45 6.50
CA GLU A 248 -1.77 19.76 6.60
C GLU A 248 -1.19 19.38 7.98
N LYS A 249 -1.95 19.60 9.07
CA LYS A 249 -1.57 19.19 10.43
C LYS A 249 -1.47 17.68 10.53
N LYS A 250 -2.50 16.95 10.08
CA LYS A 250 -2.51 15.48 10.03
C LYS A 250 -1.30 14.96 9.24
N LYS A 251 -1.02 15.51 8.05
CA LYS A 251 0.17 15.16 7.24
C LYS A 251 1.45 15.30 8.04
N THR A 252 1.60 16.43 8.73
CA THR A 252 2.80 16.71 9.52
C THR A 252 2.95 15.73 10.68
N VAL A 253 1.87 15.43 11.39
CA VAL A 253 1.87 14.39 12.43
C VAL A 253 2.24 13.02 11.85
N MET A 254 1.67 12.61 10.71
CA MET A 254 2.01 11.34 10.06
C MET A 254 3.50 11.26 9.72
N HIS A 255 4.08 12.36 9.22
CA HIS A 255 5.50 12.47 8.90
C HIS A 255 6.38 12.25 10.15
N GLU A 256 6.06 12.94 11.24
CA GLU A 256 6.82 12.79 12.50
C GLU A 256 6.67 11.39 13.11
N PHE A 257 5.50 10.75 13.01
CA PHE A 257 5.35 9.35 13.40
C PHE A 257 6.17 8.40 12.51
N GLY A 258 6.33 8.69 11.22
CA GLY A 258 7.21 7.91 10.36
C GLY A 258 8.68 7.96 10.83
N HIS A 259 9.15 9.11 11.33
CA HIS A 259 10.45 9.17 12.00
C HIS A 259 10.50 8.30 13.27
N CYS A 260 9.42 8.28 14.06
CA CYS A 260 9.32 7.41 15.24
C CYS A 260 9.27 5.92 14.87
N LEU A 261 8.80 5.57 13.67
CA LEU A 261 8.82 4.21 13.11
C LEU A 261 10.19 3.84 12.49
N GLY A 262 11.17 4.73 12.56
CA GLY A 262 12.52 4.51 12.06
C GLY A 262 12.72 4.89 10.60
N PHE A 263 11.93 5.82 10.04
CA PHE A 263 12.08 6.23 8.64
C PHE A 263 12.88 7.53 8.51
N THR A 264 13.67 7.64 7.44
CA THR A 264 14.26 8.91 7.02
C THR A 264 13.30 9.70 6.16
N GLU A 265 13.57 10.98 5.96
CA GLU A 265 12.83 11.77 4.98
C GLU A 265 13.11 11.23 3.57
N PHE A 266 12.07 11.14 2.74
CA PHE A 266 12.23 10.73 1.36
C PHE A 266 12.69 11.97 0.58
N LYS A 267 14.01 12.12 0.42
CA LYS A 267 14.72 13.25 -0.21
C LYS A 267 15.88 12.77 -1.11
N GLY A 268 15.69 12.76 -2.43
CA GLY A 268 16.74 12.44 -3.40
C GLY A 268 16.26 11.59 -4.58
N THR A 269 17.17 11.29 -5.49
CA THR A 269 16.91 10.48 -6.68
C THR A 269 17.04 8.99 -6.38
N GLY A 270 16.08 8.16 -6.82
CA GLY A 270 16.20 6.69 -6.76
C GLY A 270 15.22 5.97 -5.83
N TYR A 271 14.20 6.65 -5.34
CA TYR A 271 13.00 6.09 -4.74
C TYR A 271 11.80 6.96 -5.15
N SER A 272 10.60 6.39 -5.25
CA SER A 272 9.42 7.05 -5.82
C SER A 272 9.02 8.32 -5.05
N GLU A 273 9.63 9.46 -5.40
CA GLU A 273 9.34 10.81 -4.90
C GLU A 273 8.04 11.35 -5.52
N SER A 274 6.93 10.62 -5.39
CA SER A 274 5.64 11.27 -5.57
C SER A 274 5.34 12.14 -4.34
N TYR A 275 4.75 13.31 -4.57
CA TYR A 275 4.25 14.19 -3.50
C TYR A 275 3.14 13.53 -2.66
N ASP A 276 2.71 12.31 -3.01
CA ASP A 276 1.72 11.52 -2.30
C ASP A 276 2.27 10.77 -1.08
N ASN A 277 3.59 10.79 -0.85
CA ASN A 277 4.19 10.13 0.34
C ASN A 277 4.30 11.10 1.52
N VAL A 278 3.91 10.69 2.72
CA VAL A 278 3.98 11.50 3.94
C VAL A 278 5.41 11.81 4.33
N MET A 279 6.36 10.89 4.09
CA MET A 279 7.76 11.05 4.45
C MET A 279 8.55 11.98 3.52
N VAL A 280 7.96 12.46 2.41
CA VAL A 280 8.52 13.59 1.67
C VAL A 280 8.29 14.88 2.51
N PRO A 281 9.33 15.66 2.82
CA PRO A 281 9.24 16.85 3.68
C PRO A 281 8.30 17.93 3.12
N GLY A 282 7.89 18.87 3.96
CA GLY A 282 7.19 20.10 3.55
C GLY A 282 5.70 20.15 3.87
N ARG A 283 5.16 21.38 3.85
CA ARG A 283 3.74 21.69 4.10
C ARG A 283 2.91 21.44 2.85
N ARG A 284 2.02 20.45 2.91
CA ARG A 284 1.03 20.17 1.87
C ARG A 284 -0.12 19.35 2.45
N GLU A 285 -1.22 19.32 1.72
CA GLU A 285 -2.37 18.51 2.07
C GLU A 285 -2.13 17.05 1.67
N LEU A 286 -2.20 16.14 2.65
CA LEU A 286 -2.18 14.71 2.41
C LEU A 286 -2.88 14.00 3.57
N GLU A 287 -3.90 13.21 3.28
CA GLU A 287 -4.76 12.62 4.30
C GLU A 287 -4.37 11.19 4.69
N ARG A 288 -3.39 10.58 4.01
CA ARG A 288 -3.05 9.17 4.17
C ARG A 288 -1.59 8.88 3.79
N LEU A 289 -1.15 7.66 4.09
CA LEU A 289 0.13 7.13 3.63
C LEU A 289 0.13 6.95 2.11
N GLY A 290 1.24 7.32 1.48
CA GLY A 290 1.54 7.02 0.09
C GLY A 290 2.19 5.65 -0.06
N PRO A 291 2.37 5.18 -1.30
CA PRO A 291 2.86 3.83 -1.55
C PRO A 291 4.27 3.56 -1.00
N ALA A 292 5.20 4.52 -1.12
CA ALA A 292 6.55 4.34 -0.58
C ALA A 292 6.56 4.33 0.95
N ASP A 293 5.66 5.07 1.61
CA ASP A 293 5.55 5.04 3.07
C ASP A 293 5.17 3.63 3.57
N VAL A 294 4.21 3.00 2.90
CA VAL A 294 3.76 1.65 3.24
C VAL A 294 4.82 0.60 2.88
N ALA A 295 5.50 0.74 1.73
CA ALA A 295 6.60 -0.15 1.34
C ALA A 295 7.74 -0.14 2.38
N VAL A 296 8.20 1.05 2.76
CA VAL A 296 9.25 1.22 3.78
C VAL A 296 8.80 0.67 5.13
N TYR A 297 7.53 0.87 5.49
CA TYR A 297 6.96 0.31 6.70
C TYR A 297 6.99 -1.22 6.71
N ARG A 298 6.55 -1.87 5.62
CA ARG A 298 6.58 -3.32 5.48
C ARG A 298 8.00 -3.86 5.49
N LEU A 299 8.94 -3.21 4.80
CA LEU A 299 10.36 -3.60 4.83
C LEU A 299 10.93 -3.62 6.25
N ARG A 300 10.50 -2.68 7.11
CA ARG A 300 11.00 -2.57 8.48
C ARG A 300 10.27 -3.49 9.46
N TRP A 301 8.95 -3.63 9.35
CA TRP A 301 8.11 -4.22 10.40
C TRP A 301 7.34 -5.49 9.97
N GLY A 302 7.22 -5.74 8.67
CA GLY A 302 6.56 -6.90 8.07
C GLY A 302 7.43 -8.14 8.10
#